data_AF-A0A2M7TWI6-F1
#
_entry.id   AF-A0A2M7TWI6-F1
#
_cell.length_a   1.000
_cell.length_b   1.000
_cell.length_c   1.000
_cell.angle_alpha   90.00
_cell.angle_beta   90.00
_cell.angle_gamma   90.00
#
_symmetry.space_group_name_H-M   'P 1'
#
loop_
_entity.id
_entity.type
_entity.pdbx_description
1 polymer ?
#
loop_
_entity_poly.entity_id
_entity_poly.type
_entity_poly.pdbx_seq_one_letter_code
_entity_poly.pdbx_strand_id
1 'polypeptide(L)'
;SEILSGSLQDLDRALIVGETSFGKGLVQRQYPMRDGSAIRVTVAKYFTPSGRLIQRPYKNGDAEAYYEEIYDHDFDKVDSTKLASRPIYHTKTGRVVYGGGGITPDVHLAPPGVLTKSTANIRRHSSRPFFTFASEYAVKHPELKRDWEHFYDNFKYSEDELNQFYSIIDSLGIKIDRLELTEDENIIQNYLKSELAAQLWGRNEQYEVRTELDDQIQEAMQHWTEAREIGHAGGYL
;
A
#
# COMPACT_ATOMS: atom_id res chain seq x y z
N SER A 1 4.23 0.88 -11.18
CA SER A 1 2.79 0.89 -10.85
C SER A 1 2.06 1.94 -11.67
N GLU A 2 2.43 3.22 -11.61
CA GLU A 2 1.66 4.35 -12.18
C GLU A 2 1.35 4.24 -13.68
N ILE A 3 2.32 3.83 -14.50
CA ILE A 3 2.11 3.64 -15.95
C ILE A 3 1.04 2.58 -16.20
N LEU A 4 1.05 1.47 -15.44
CA LEU A 4 0.10 0.39 -15.58
C LEU A 4 -1.29 0.82 -15.12
N SER A 5 -1.41 1.34 -13.89
CA SER A 5 -2.68 1.80 -13.33
C SER A 5 -3.32 2.88 -14.19
N GLY A 6 -2.55 3.88 -14.61
CA GLY A 6 -3.02 4.94 -15.49
C GLY A 6 -3.46 4.43 -16.87
N SER A 7 -2.74 3.44 -17.43
CA SER A 7 -3.13 2.84 -18.72
C SER A 7 -4.42 2.02 -18.62
N LEU A 8 -4.59 1.27 -17.53
CA LEU A 8 -5.82 0.51 -17.30
C LEU A 8 -7.02 1.44 -17.06
N GLN A 9 -6.83 2.53 -16.31
CA GLN A 9 -7.86 3.55 -16.10
C GLN A 9 -8.25 4.23 -17.42
N ASP A 10 -7.26 4.72 -18.18
CA ASP A 10 -7.46 5.43 -19.44
C ASP A 10 -8.16 4.58 -20.51
N LEU A 11 -7.90 3.28 -20.52
CA LEU A 11 -8.50 2.35 -21.48
C LEU A 11 -9.81 1.73 -20.99
N ASP A 12 -10.32 2.18 -19.83
CA ASP A 12 -11.52 1.63 -19.19
C ASP A 12 -11.42 0.10 -19.02
N ARG A 13 -10.27 -0.34 -18.50
CA ARG A 13 -9.97 -1.74 -18.19
C ARG A 13 -9.94 -2.04 -16.69
N ALA A 14 -9.86 -1.00 -15.87
CA ALA A 14 -9.93 -1.13 -14.42
C ALA A 14 -10.54 0.13 -13.82
N LEU A 15 -11.22 -0.07 -12.69
CA LEU A 15 -11.48 0.96 -11.71
C LEU A 15 -10.25 1.05 -10.77
N ILE A 16 -9.81 2.25 -10.45
CA ILE A 16 -8.69 2.50 -9.55
C ILE A 16 -9.21 2.95 -8.18
N VAL A 17 -8.81 2.24 -7.13
CA VAL A 17 -9.18 2.52 -5.74
C VAL A 17 -7.93 2.81 -4.94
N GLY A 18 -7.97 3.80 -4.04
CA GLY A 18 -6.87 4.12 -3.12
C GLY A 18 -6.59 5.60 -3.02
N GLU A 19 -5.31 5.95 -2.92
CA GLU A 19 -4.82 7.32 -2.90
C GLU A 19 -4.21 7.72 -4.24
N THR A 20 -4.05 9.02 -4.47
CA THR A 20 -3.30 9.50 -5.64
C THR A 20 -1.85 9.04 -5.57
N SER A 21 -1.35 8.47 -6.66
CA SER A 21 0.03 7.99 -6.71
C SER A 21 1.05 9.12 -6.66
N PHE A 22 2.29 8.77 -6.29
CA PHE A 22 3.40 9.72 -6.08
C PHE A 22 3.61 10.74 -7.22
N GLY A 23 3.41 10.33 -8.48
CA GLY A 23 3.57 11.18 -9.66
C GLY A 23 5.01 11.22 -10.17
N LYS A 24 5.71 10.09 -10.20
CA LYS A 24 7.07 9.99 -10.78
C LYS A 24 6.99 9.54 -12.23
N GLY A 25 6.84 10.50 -13.13
CA GLY A 25 6.75 10.31 -14.57
C GLY A 25 8.06 10.53 -15.32
N LEU A 26 9.24 10.43 -14.70
CA LEU A 26 10.54 10.72 -15.33
C LEU A 26 11.40 9.48 -15.55
N VAL A 27 12.06 9.41 -16.71
CA VAL A 27 13.10 8.42 -17.01
C VAL A 27 14.46 9.05 -16.80
N GLN A 28 15.28 8.45 -15.95
CA GLN A 28 16.63 8.93 -15.64
C GLN A 28 17.68 7.95 -16.17
N ARG A 29 18.72 8.48 -16.82
CA ARG A 29 19.88 7.72 -17.30
C ARG A 29 21.14 8.20 -16.60
N GLN A 30 22.02 7.27 -16.24
CA GLN A 30 23.32 7.57 -15.67
C GLN A 30 24.38 7.70 -16.77
N TYR A 31 25.23 8.71 -16.63
CA TYR A 31 26.38 8.97 -17.49
C TYR A 31 27.64 8.98 -16.62
N PRO A 32 28.56 8.02 -16.81
CA PRO A 32 29.77 7.94 -16.01
C PRO A 32 30.71 9.11 -16.33
N MET A 33 31.44 9.56 -15.32
CA MET A 33 32.48 10.58 -15.42
C MET A 33 33.87 9.95 -15.29
N ARG A 34 34.91 10.72 -15.66
CA ARG A 34 36.31 10.23 -15.71
C ARG A 34 36.90 9.93 -14.33
N ASP A 35 36.38 10.56 -13.29
CA ASP A 35 36.80 10.40 -11.89
C ASP A 35 36.09 9.23 -11.18
N GLY A 36 35.28 8.45 -11.90
CA GLY A 36 34.49 7.35 -11.34
C GLY A 36 33.13 7.77 -10.77
N SER A 37 32.80 9.07 -10.76
CA SER A 37 31.46 9.55 -10.43
C SER A 37 30.48 9.35 -11.60
N ALA A 38 29.20 9.69 -11.42
CA ALA A 38 28.20 9.64 -12.49
C ALA A 38 27.17 10.76 -12.36
N ILE A 39 26.74 11.30 -13.51
CA ILE A 39 25.65 12.27 -13.61
C ILE A 39 24.36 11.52 -13.94
N ARG A 40 23.28 11.81 -13.22
CA ARG A 40 21.95 11.29 -13.52
C ARG A 40 21.14 12.36 -14.26
N VAL A 41 20.78 12.09 -15.50
CA VAL A 41 20.05 13.03 -16.36
C VAL A 41 18.67 12.48 -16.68
N THR A 42 17.64 13.31 -16.55
CA THR A 42 16.30 12.98 -17.02
C THR A 42 16.26 13.06 -18.54
N VAL A 43 15.90 11.94 -19.20
CA VAL A 43 15.94 11.81 -20.67
C VAL A 43 14.56 11.68 -21.31
N ALA A 44 13.53 11.32 -20.54
CA ALA A 44 12.17 11.19 -21.06
C ALA A 44 11.11 11.39 -19.96
N LYS A 45 9.86 11.55 -20.41
CA LYS A 45 8.66 11.65 -19.57
C LYS A 45 7.68 10.54 -19.95
N TYR A 46 6.95 10.02 -18.98
CA TYR A 46 5.86 9.07 -19.17
C TYR A 46 4.52 9.78 -19.31
N PHE A 47 3.78 9.38 -20.34
CA PHE A 47 2.39 9.78 -20.59
C PHE A 47 1.54 8.52 -20.63
N THR A 48 0.31 8.62 -20.14
CA THR A 48 -0.69 7.56 -20.26
C THR A 48 -1.32 7.55 -21.67
N PRO A 49 -2.11 6.53 -22.04
CA PRO A 49 -2.78 6.47 -23.36
C PRO A 49 -3.64 7.68 -23.70
N SER A 50 -4.32 8.30 -22.72
CA SER A 50 -5.08 9.54 -22.92
C SER A 50 -4.19 10.79 -23.05
N GLY A 51 -2.87 10.65 -23.00
CA GLY A 51 -1.91 11.73 -23.18
C GLY A 51 -1.64 12.56 -21.92
N ARG A 52 -2.05 12.08 -20.73
CA ARG A 52 -1.81 12.81 -19.47
C ARG A 52 -0.41 12.53 -18.93
N LEU A 53 0.30 13.61 -18.59
CA LEU A 53 1.62 13.52 -17.97
C LEU A 53 1.48 13.00 -16.54
N ILE A 54 2.20 11.93 -16.20
CA ILE A 54 2.19 11.38 -14.83
C ILE A 54 2.95 12.29 -13.86
N GLN A 55 4.02 12.94 -14.36
CA GLN A 55 4.93 13.70 -13.52
C GLN A 55 4.23 14.87 -12.80
N ARG A 56 4.31 14.87 -11.47
CA ARG A 56 3.94 16.01 -10.62
C ARG A 56 4.86 17.21 -10.91
N PRO A 57 4.33 18.44 -10.99
CA PRO A 57 5.13 19.65 -11.07
C PRO A 57 6.21 19.69 -10.00
N TYR A 58 7.37 20.24 -10.35
CA TYR A 58 8.44 20.48 -9.40
C TYR A 58 9.12 21.79 -9.76
N LYS A 59 9.64 22.49 -8.75
CA LYS A 59 10.44 23.70 -8.94
C LYS A 59 11.92 23.32 -8.92
N ASN A 60 12.70 23.90 -9.83
CA ASN A 60 14.13 23.63 -9.89
C ASN A 60 14.82 24.04 -8.59
N GLY A 61 15.56 23.11 -7.98
CA GLY A 61 16.30 23.35 -6.74
C GLY A 61 15.48 23.24 -5.45
N ASP A 62 14.19 22.89 -5.53
CA ASP A 62 13.30 22.82 -4.38
C ASP A 62 12.77 21.39 -4.20
N ALA A 63 13.66 20.52 -3.73
CA ALA A 63 13.31 19.12 -3.48
C ALA A 63 12.38 18.98 -2.27
N GLU A 64 12.51 19.87 -1.27
CA GLU A 64 11.70 19.82 -0.05
C GLU A 64 10.24 20.10 -0.36
N ALA A 65 9.93 21.19 -1.07
CA ALA A 65 8.55 21.51 -1.44
C ALA A 65 7.92 20.41 -2.30
N TYR A 66 8.71 19.70 -3.12
CA TYR A 66 8.22 18.57 -3.90
C TYR A 66 7.75 17.41 -3.01
N TYR A 67 8.48 17.09 -1.94
CA TYR A 67 8.08 16.04 -1.01
C TYR A 67 6.98 16.50 -0.04
N GLU A 68 7.01 17.74 0.44
CA GLU A 68 5.93 18.31 1.26
C GLU A 68 4.58 18.25 0.54
N GLU A 69 4.55 18.57 -0.75
CA GLU A 69 3.32 18.50 -1.56
C GLU A 69 2.80 17.06 -1.74
N ILE A 70 3.69 16.06 -1.74
CA ILE A 70 3.33 14.64 -1.86
C ILE A 70 2.74 14.11 -0.56
N TYR A 71 3.21 14.60 0.59
CA TYR A 71 2.70 14.22 1.91
C TYR A 71 1.54 15.12 2.39
N ASP A 72 1.09 16.05 1.55
CA ASP A 72 -0.14 16.79 1.80
C ASP A 72 -1.35 15.92 1.45
N HIS A 73 -1.89 15.26 2.48
CA HIS A 73 -3.02 14.34 2.38
C HIS A 73 -4.34 15.00 1.95
N ASP A 74 -4.39 16.34 1.82
CA ASP A 74 -5.56 17.08 1.35
C ASP A 74 -5.48 17.42 -0.15
N PHE A 75 -4.37 17.07 -0.82
CA PHE A 75 -4.08 17.52 -2.18
C PHE A 75 -5.11 17.03 -3.21
N ASP A 76 -5.58 15.79 -3.10
CA ASP A 76 -6.41 15.14 -4.13
C ASP A 76 -7.82 14.78 -3.67
N LYS A 77 -8.31 15.35 -2.56
CA LYS A 77 -9.73 15.25 -2.25
C LYS A 77 -10.56 15.89 -3.36
N VAL A 78 -11.71 15.30 -3.67
CA VAL A 78 -12.59 15.72 -4.77
C VAL A 78 -13.05 17.19 -4.63
N ASP A 79 -13.10 17.69 -3.41
CA ASP A 79 -13.45 19.07 -3.04
C ASP A 79 -12.24 20.01 -2.90
N SER A 80 -11.01 19.53 -3.15
CA SER A 80 -9.82 20.35 -3.05
C SER A 80 -9.71 21.33 -4.24
N THR A 81 -9.31 22.56 -3.94
CA THR A 81 -9.00 23.57 -4.96
C THR A 81 -7.83 23.15 -5.86
N LYS A 82 -6.99 22.22 -5.37
CA LYS A 82 -5.80 21.71 -6.05
C LYS A 82 -6.17 20.73 -7.15
N LEU A 83 -7.09 19.80 -6.91
CA LEU A 83 -7.60 18.89 -7.95
C LEU A 83 -8.29 19.67 -9.08
N ALA A 84 -9.08 20.70 -8.73
CA ALA A 84 -9.77 21.55 -9.71
C ALA A 84 -8.82 22.30 -10.66
N SER A 85 -7.56 22.50 -10.25
CA SER A 85 -6.54 23.18 -11.07
C SER A 85 -5.78 22.23 -12.01
N ARG A 86 -5.98 20.91 -11.88
CA ARG A 86 -5.24 19.90 -12.66
C ARG A 86 -5.74 19.82 -14.10
N PRO A 87 -4.84 19.56 -15.07
CA PRO A 87 -5.26 19.36 -16.46
C PRO A 87 -6.23 18.17 -16.59
N ILE A 88 -7.37 18.42 -17.24
CA ILE A 88 -8.44 17.44 -17.47
C ILE A 88 -8.18 16.67 -18.76
N TYR A 89 -8.33 15.35 -18.68
CA TYR A 89 -8.29 14.39 -19.77
C TYR A 89 -9.50 13.46 -19.66
N HIS A 90 -9.67 12.61 -20.67
CA HIS A 90 -10.77 11.67 -20.70
C HIS A 90 -10.26 10.26 -20.99
N THR A 91 -10.88 9.26 -20.35
CA THR A 91 -10.68 7.86 -20.70
C THR A 91 -11.27 7.57 -22.09
N LYS A 92 -11.05 6.37 -22.60
CA LYS A 92 -11.56 5.90 -23.90
C LYS A 92 -13.08 6.07 -24.00
N THR A 93 -13.82 5.85 -22.92
CA THR A 93 -15.29 6.00 -22.87
C THR A 93 -15.75 7.38 -22.42
N GLY A 94 -14.84 8.31 -22.14
CA GLY A 94 -15.16 9.69 -21.79
C GLY A 94 -15.26 9.99 -20.30
N ARG A 95 -14.81 9.11 -19.39
CA ARG A 95 -14.73 9.44 -17.95
C ARG A 95 -13.64 10.48 -17.72
N VAL A 96 -13.89 11.41 -16.80
CA VAL A 96 -12.91 12.47 -16.45
C VAL A 96 -11.74 11.87 -15.70
N VAL A 97 -10.52 12.19 -16.13
CA VAL A 97 -9.28 11.82 -15.45
C VAL A 97 -8.29 12.97 -15.47
N TYR A 98 -7.36 13.01 -14.52
CA TYR A 98 -6.47 14.15 -14.32
C TYR A 98 -5.01 13.83 -14.66
N GLY A 99 -4.29 14.82 -15.19
CA GLY A 99 -2.84 14.78 -15.38
C GLY A 99 -2.08 15.59 -14.33
N GLY A 100 -0.75 15.54 -14.40
CA GLY A 100 0.14 16.46 -13.70
C GLY A 100 0.26 16.25 -12.19
N GLY A 101 0.11 15.02 -11.68
CA GLY A 101 0.15 14.80 -10.23
C GLY A 101 0.02 13.33 -9.85
N GLY A 102 0.53 12.41 -10.66
CA GLY A 102 0.25 10.98 -10.50
C GLY A 102 -1.12 10.57 -11.03
N ILE A 103 -1.48 9.32 -10.75
CA ILE A 103 -2.76 8.72 -11.10
C ILE A 103 -3.73 8.98 -9.96
N THR A 104 -4.69 9.86 -10.22
CA THR A 104 -5.84 10.07 -9.32
C THR A 104 -6.77 8.85 -9.41
N PRO A 105 -7.14 8.24 -8.28
CA PRO A 105 -8.03 7.09 -8.27
C PRO A 105 -9.46 7.50 -8.67
N ASP A 106 -10.24 6.51 -9.14
CA ASP A 106 -11.68 6.68 -9.36
C ASP A 106 -12.44 6.71 -8.03
N VAL A 107 -11.99 5.89 -7.06
CA VAL A 107 -12.49 5.86 -5.68
C VAL A 107 -11.37 6.28 -4.75
N HIS A 108 -11.51 7.47 -4.16
CA HIS A 108 -10.53 8.02 -3.23
C HIS A 108 -10.72 7.46 -1.82
N LEU A 109 -9.65 6.94 -1.24
CA LEU A 109 -9.57 6.54 0.16
C LEU A 109 -8.66 7.48 0.93
N ALA A 110 -9.01 7.71 2.19
CA ALA A 110 -8.07 8.30 3.13
C ALA A 110 -6.86 7.36 3.29
N PRO A 111 -5.67 7.91 3.56
CA PRO A 111 -4.51 7.10 3.89
C PRO A 111 -4.83 6.14 5.05
N PRO A 112 -4.31 4.91 5.02
CA PRO A 112 -4.51 3.97 6.12
C PRO A 112 -3.96 4.59 7.42
N GLY A 113 -4.55 4.18 8.53
CA GLY A 113 -4.12 4.62 9.86
C GLY A 113 -2.60 4.44 10.05
N VAL A 114 -1.97 5.43 10.68
CA VAL A 114 -0.54 5.38 10.96
C VAL A 114 -0.32 4.50 12.20
N LEU A 115 0.39 3.39 12.03
CA LEU A 115 0.86 2.57 13.14
C LEU A 115 1.54 3.43 14.20
N THR A 116 1.33 3.11 15.47
CA THR A 116 2.08 3.71 16.56
C THR A 116 3.57 3.47 16.38
N LYS A 117 4.39 4.32 17.01
CA LYS A 117 5.85 4.24 16.89
C LYS A 117 6.34 2.87 17.37
N SER A 118 5.78 2.37 18.46
CA SER A 118 6.09 1.06 19.01
C SER A 118 5.78 -0.07 18.03
N THR A 119 4.57 -0.12 17.47
CA THR A 119 4.19 -1.13 16.48
C THR A 119 5.05 -1.05 15.21
N ALA A 120 5.30 0.16 14.72
CA ALA A 120 6.18 0.40 13.58
C ALA A 120 7.62 -0.08 13.83
N ASN A 121 8.15 0.16 15.03
CA ASN A 121 9.49 -0.29 15.43
C ASN A 121 9.56 -1.81 15.48
N ILE A 122 8.60 -2.48 16.12
CA ILE A 122 8.53 -3.96 16.17
C ILE A 122 8.47 -4.53 14.75
N ARG A 123 7.59 -3.99 13.90
CA ARG A 123 7.36 -4.48 12.52
C ARG A 123 8.61 -4.40 11.64
N ARG A 124 9.41 -3.34 11.79
CA ARG A 124 10.60 -3.08 10.97
C ARG A 124 11.90 -3.60 11.60
N HIS A 125 11.82 -4.19 12.80
CA HIS A 125 13.00 -4.63 13.51
C HIS A 125 13.70 -5.80 12.80
N SER A 126 15.04 -5.78 12.75
CA SER A 126 15.84 -6.78 12.04
C SER A 126 15.73 -8.19 12.64
N SER A 127 15.38 -8.31 13.92
CA SER A 127 15.11 -9.59 14.58
C SER A 127 13.78 -10.25 14.21
N ARG A 128 12.93 -9.54 13.46
CA ARG A 128 11.61 -10.00 12.97
C ARG A 128 10.74 -10.66 14.05
N PRO A 129 10.36 -9.95 15.13
CA PRO A 129 9.67 -10.54 16.28
C PRO A 129 8.40 -11.33 15.93
N PHE A 130 7.57 -10.80 15.01
CA PHE A 130 6.35 -11.47 14.54
C PHE A 130 6.63 -12.85 13.93
N PHE A 131 7.64 -12.92 13.06
CA PHE A 131 8.05 -14.17 12.41
C PHE A 131 8.60 -15.17 13.44
N THR A 132 9.44 -14.71 14.37
CA THR A 132 10.05 -15.57 15.40
C THR A 132 8.98 -16.19 16.28
N PHE A 133 8.06 -15.38 16.80
CA PHE A 133 6.94 -15.88 17.62
C PHE A 133 6.07 -16.87 16.84
N ALA A 134 5.65 -16.51 15.62
CA ALA A 134 4.82 -17.39 14.80
C ALA A 134 5.51 -18.72 14.46
N SER A 135 6.83 -18.70 14.21
CA SER A 135 7.62 -19.91 13.95
C SER A 135 7.68 -20.82 15.17
N GLU A 136 7.92 -20.27 16.36
CA GLU A 136 7.93 -21.07 17.59
C GLU A 136 6.55 -21.61 17.95
N TYR A 137 5.51 -20.79 17.74
CA TYR A 137 4.12 -21.15 17.98
C TYR A 137 3.68 -22.29 17.05
N ALA A 138 3.99 -22.21 15.74
CA ALA A 138 3.67 -23.25 14.77
C ALA A 138 4.29 -24.62 15.11
N VAL A 139 5.51 -24.64 15.66
CA VAL A 139 6.18 -25.88 16.08
C VAL A 139 5.47 -26.52 17.28
N LYS A 140 4.96 -25.71 18.21
CA LYS A 140 4.22 -26.17 19.40
C LYS A 140 2.77 -26.56 19.08
N HIS A 141 2.20 -26.00 18.02
CA HIS A 141 0.80 -26.14 17.63
C HIS A 141 0.60 -26.73 16.21
N PRO A 142 1.19 -27.89 15.88
CA PRO A 142 1.06 -28.48 14.55
C PRO A 142 -0.39 -28.89 14.22
N GLU A 143 -1.25 -29.05 15.22
CA GLU A 143 -2.67 -29.36 15.07
C GLU A 143 -3.46 -28.27 14.33
N LEU A 144 -3.02 -27.01 14.40
CA LEU A 144 -3.69 -25.89 13.75
C LEU A 144 -3.70 -26.03 12.22
N LYS A 145 -2.70 -26.70 11.65
CA LYS A 145 -2.58 -26.93 10.20
C LYS A 145 -3.73 -27.75 9.60
N ARG A 146 -4.50 -28.47 10.43
CA ARG A 146 -5.50 -29.45 9.96
C ARG A 146 -6.69 -28.82 9.24
N ASP A 147 -7.06 -27.60 9.62
CA ASP A 147 -8.27 -26.96 9.15
C ASP A 147 -8.01 -25.47 8.93
N TRP A 148 -7.85 -25.10 7.66
CA TRP A 148 -7.62 -23.73 7.24
C TRP A 148 -8.84 -22.84 7.52
N GLU A 149 -10.04 -23.28 7.15
CA GLU A 149 -11.26 -22.47 7.30
C GLU A 149 -11.53 -22.19 8.77
N HIS A 150 -11.43 -23.19 9.64
CA HIS A 150 -11.60 -22.99 11.07
C HIS A 150 -10.55 -22.05 11.66
N PHE A 151 -9.27 -22.20 11.27
CA PHE A 151 -8.21 -21.29 11.68
C PHE A 151 -8.49 -19.85 11.22
N TYR A 152 -8.82 -19.69 9.94
CA TYR A 152 -9.07 -18.39 9.34
C TYR A 152 -10.23 -17.68 10.03
N ASP A 153 -11.37 -18.35 10.25
CA ASP A 153 -12.55 -17.70 10.81
C ASP A 153 -12.51 -17.51 12.33
N ASN A 154 -11.85 -18.42 13.07
CA ASN A 154 -12.04 -18.53 14.52
C ASN A 154 -10.76 -18.38 15.35
N PHE A 155 -9.57 -18.55 14.77
CA PHE A 155 -8.34 -18.51 15.55
C PHE A 155 -8.06 -17.09 16.08
N LYS A 156 -7.81 -17.01 17.38
CA LYS A 156 -7.35 -15.81 18.08
C LYS A 156 -6.33 -16.21 19.14
N TYR A 157 -5.27 -15.42 19.27
CA TYR A 157 -4.36 -15.57 20.40
C TYR A 157 -5.06 -15.15 21.69
N SER A 158 -4.85 -15.93 22.74
CA SER A 158 -5.21 -15.55 24.10
C SER A 158 -4.30 -14.42 24.63
N GLU A 159 -4.74 -13.74 25.69
CA GLU A 159 -3.94 -12.71 26.36
C GLU A 159 -2.58 -13.24 26.82
N ASP A 160 -2.53 -14.49 27.30
CA ASP A 160 -1.29 -15.13 27.75
C ASP A 160 -0.30 -15.34 26.59
N GLU A 161 -0.80 -15.70 25.40
CA GLU A 161 0.03 -15.87 24.20
C GLU A 161 0.53 -14.53 23.66
N LEU A 162 -0.30 -13.48 23.71
CA LEU A 162 0.13 -12.13 23.38
C LEU A 162 1.18 -11.60 24.38
N ASN A 163 1.04 -11.91 25.67
CA ASN A 163 2.04 -11.59 26.67
C ASN A 163 3.37 -12.31 26.43
N GLN A 164 3.35 -13.54 25.91
CA GLN A 164 4.58 -14.23 25.48
C GLN A 164 5.23 -13.50 24.30
N PHE A 165 4.47 -13.04 23.32
CA PHE A 165 4.99 -12.23 22.23
C PHE A 165 5.66 -10.93 22.73
N TYR A 166 5.02 -10.20 23.65
CA TYR A 166 5.62 -9.01 24.25
C TYR A 166 6.86 -9.32 25.08
N SER A 167 6.91 -10.48 25.74
CA SER A 167 8.12 -10.92 26.46
C SER A 167 9.30 -11.16 25.52
N ILE A 168 9.05 -11.68 24.31
CA ILE A 168 10.08 -11.79 23.27
C ILE A 168 10.59 -10.41 22.87
N ILE A 169 9.68 -9.44 22.66
CA ILE A 169 10.05 -8.06 22.31
C ILE A 169 10.93 -7.44 23.41
N ASP A 170 10.55 -7.61 24.67
CA ASP A 170 11.30 -7.12 25.83
C ASP A 170 12.70 -7.76 25.89
N SER A 171 12.80 -9.08 25.65
CA SER A 171 14.08 -9.80 25.63
C SER A 171 15.03 -9.33 24.52
N LEU A 172 14.48 -8.80 23.43
CA LEU A 172 15.24 -8.26 22.31
C LEU A 172 15.69 -6.81 22.54
N GLY A 173 15.30 -6.20 23.66
CA GLY A 173 15.65 -4.81 24.01
C GLY A 173 15.00 -3.78 23.09
N ILE A 174 13.91 -4.12 22.42
CA ILE A 174 13.18 -3.21 21.54
C ILE A 174 12.42 -2.23 22.43
N LYS A 175 12.66 -0.93 22.26
CA LYS A 175 11.95 0.11 23.01
C LYS A 175 10.51 0.19 22.54
N ILE A 176 9.57 -0.14 23.42
CA ILE A 176 8.13 -0.09 23.19
C ILE A 176 7.43 0.66 24.33
N ASP A 177 6.35 1.34 23.99
CA ASP A 177 5.34 1.82 24.93
C ASP A 177 4.14 0.86 24.86
N ARG A 178 3.80 0.20 25.97
CA ARG A 178 2.70 -0.76 25.98
C ARG A 178 1.33 -0.11 25.76
N LEU A 179 1.16 1.18 26.08
CA LEU A 179 -0.08 1.89 25.78
C LEU A 179 -0.22 2.08 24.26
N GLU A 180 0.85 2.45 23.56
CA GLU A 180 0.86 2.53 22.09
C GLU A 180 0.52 1.20 21.41
N LEU A 181 0.82 0.06 22.02
CA LEU A 181 0.49 -1.26 21.46
C LEU A 181 -1.01 -1.58 21.57
N THR A 182 -1.71 -1.00 22.56
CA THR A 182 -3.16 -1.21 22.69
C THR A 182 -3.95 -0.52 21.57
N GLU A 183 -3.43 0.58 21.03
CA GLU A 183 -4.04 1.29 19.90
C GLU A 183 -4.02 0.43 18.61
N ASP A 184 -2.97 -0.36 18.42
CA ASP A 184 -2.75 -1.21 17.25
C ASP A 184 -3.04 -2.70 17.50
N GLU A 185 -3.77 -3.05 18.57
CA GLU A 185 -3.89 -4.44 19.00
C GLU A 185 -4.43 -5.37 17.90
N ASN A 186 -5.51 -4.96 17.22
CA ASN A 186 -6.09 -5.72 16.11
C ASN A 186 -5.08 -5.92 14.98
N ILE A 187 -4.28 -4.89 14.70
CA ILE A 187 -3.25 -4.93 13.66
C ILE A 187 -2.14 -5.90 14.08
N ILE A 188 -1.66 -5.82 15.32
CA ILE A 188 -0.65 -6.73 15.89
C ILE A 188 -1.13 -8.18 15.81
N GLN A 189 -2.37 -8.45 16.23
CA GLN A 189 -2.95 -9.79 16.15
C GLN A 189 -3.05 -10.28 14.70
N ASN A 190 -3.44 -9.43 13.75
CA ASN A 190 -3.44 -9.77 12.33
C ASN A 190 -2.02 -10.06 11.80
N TYR A 191 -1.00 -9.30 12.21
CA TYR A 191 0.42 -9.60 11.91
C TYR A 191 0.85 -10.96 12.46
N LEU A 192 0.50 -11.29 13.70
CA LEU A 192 0.83 -12.58 14.29
C LEU A 192 0.08 -13.73 13.60
N LYS A 193 -1.23 -13.58 13.33
CA LYS A 193 -2.07 -14.60 12.68
C LYS A 193 -1.59 -14.88 11.26
N SER A 194 -1.27 -13.83 10.50
CA SER A 194 -0.76 -13.97 9.12
C SER A 194 0.64 -14.58 9.06
N GLU A 195 1.57 -14.24 9.97
CA GLU A 195 2.86 -14.93 10.05
C GLU A 195 2.69 -16.40 10.43
N LEU A 196 1.75 -16.72 11.33
CA LEU A 196 1.45 -18.11 11.68
C LEU A 196 0.85 -18.88 10.50
N ALA A 197 -0.07 -18.25 9.75
CA ALA A 197 -0.59 -18.81 8.50
C ALA A 197 0.53 -19.10 7.49
N ALA A 198 1.53 -18.20 7.41
CA ALA A 198 2.71 -18.40 6.57
C ALA A 198 3.53 -19.64 6.95
N GLN A 199 3.65 -19.94 8.25
CA GLN A 199 4.38 -21.12 8.74
C GLN A 199 3.61 -22.42 8.48
N LEU A 200 2.29 -22.39 8.63
CA LEU A 200 1.46 -23.58 8.58
C LEU A 200 1.07 -23.97 7.14
N TRP A 201 0.66 -23.00 6.30
CA TRP A 201 0.16 -23.25 4.94
C TRP A 201 0.99 -22.59 3.85
N GLY A 202 1.50 -21.39 4.09
CA GLY A 202 2.38 -20.68 3.15
C GLY A 202 1.90 -19.28 2.84
N ARG A 203 2.45 -18.71 1.76
CA ARG A 203 2.28 -17.28 1.46
C ARG A 203 0.86 -16.90 1.05
N ASN A 204 0.11 -17.78 0.41
CA ASN A 204 -1.23 -17.43 -0.06
C ASN A 204 -2.16 -17.15 1.13
N GLU A 205 -2.13 -18.05 2.11
CA GLU A 205 -2.87 -17.98 3.36
C GLU A 205 -2.39 -16.81 4.25
N GLN A 206 -1.08 -16.54 4.26
CA GLN A 206 -0.53 -15.33 4.87
C GLN A 206 -1.17 -14.06 4.30
N TYR A 207 -1.26 -13.98 2.96
CA TYR A 207 -1.86 -12.82 2.30
C TYR A 207 -3.35 -12.74 2.60
N GLU A 208 -4.08 -13.86 2.55
CA GLU A 208 -5.52 -13.87 2.83
C GLU A 208 -5.83 -13.26 4.20
N VAL A 209 -5.13 -13.70 5.27
CA VAL A 209 -5.26 -13.09 6.61
C VAL A 209 -4.84 -11.62 6.59
N ARG A 210 -3.70 -11.29 5.96
CA ARG A 210 -3.18 -9.92 5.94
C ARG A 210 -4.20 -8.92 5.39
N THR A 211 -4.94 -9.33 4.38
CA THR A 211 -5.88 -8.47 3.66
C THR A 211 -7.20 -8.22 4.39
N GLU A 212 -7.49 -8.95 5.46
CA GLU A 212 -8.69 -8.75 6.30
C GLU A 212 -8.79 -7.32 6.86
N LEU A 213 -7.66 -6.72 7.25
CA LEU A 213 -7.59 -5.37 7.82
C LEU A 213 -7.00 -4.34 6.85
N ASP A 214 -6.91 -4.66 5.56
CA ASP A 214 -6.42 -3.73 4.56
C ASP A 214 -7.58 -2.92 3.99
N ASP A 215 -7.71 -1.67 4.44
CA ASP A 215 -8.80 -0.76 4.05
C ASP A 215 -8.91 -0.59 2.53
N GLN A 216 -7.79 -0.61 1.79
CA GLN A 216 -7.81 -0.44 0.34
C GLN A 216 -8.41 -1.68 -0.35
N ILE A 217 -8.10 -2.87 0.15
CA ILE A 217 -8.67 -4.11 -0.38
C ILE A 217 -10.13 -4.23 0.00
N GLN A 218 -10.48 -3.95 1.26
CA GLN A 218 -11.88 -4.00 1.72
C GLN A 218 -12.76 -3.02 0.93
N GLU A 219 -12.26 -1.83 0.63
CA GLU A 219 -12.97 -0.90 -0.25
C GLU A 219 -13.04 -1.42 -1.69
N ALA A 220 -11.92 -1.86 -2.27
CA ALA A 220 -11.90 -2.32 -3.66
C ALA A 220 -12.89 -3.47 -3.93
N MET A 221 -13.09 -4.35 -2.94
CA MET A 221 -14.06 -5.45 -3.02
C MET A 221 -15.52 -4.98 -3.10
N GLN A 222 -15.83 -3.75 -2.70
CA GLN A 222 -17.18 -3.18 -2.80
C GLN A 222 -17.52 -2.73 -4.23
N HIS A 223 -16.51 -2.49 -5.08
CA HIS A 223 -16.69 -1.86 -6.41
C HIS A 223 -16.59 -2.82 -7.60
N TRP A 224 -16.82 -4.12 -7.39
CA TRP A 224 -16.75 -5.12 -8.46
C TRP A 224 -17.80 -4.91 -9.56
N THR A 225 -18.96 -4.38 -9.20
CA THR A 225 -20.05 -4.12 -10.16
C THR A 225 -19.66 -2.98 -11.10
N GLU A 226 -19.20 -1.87 -10.54
CA GLU A 226 -18.73 -0.68 -11.22
C GLU A 226 -17.53 -1.00 -12.11
N ALA A 227 -16.56 -1.77 -11.60
CA ALA A 227 -15.41 -2.22 -12.37
C ALA A 227 -15.83 -3.05 -13.59
N ARG A 228 -16.83 -3.91 -13.44
CA ARG A 228 -17.38 -4.72 -14.55
C ARG A 228 -18.09 -3.84 -15.58
N GLU A 229 -18.87 -2.87 -15.16
CA GLU A 229 -19.55 -1.92 -16.06
C GLU A 229 -18.54 -1.09 -16.88
N ILE A 230 -17.47 -0.60 -16.24
CA ILE A 230 -16.37 0.09 -16.92
C ILE A 230 -15.74 -0.82 -17.98
N GLY A 231 -15.44 -2.08 -17.61
CA GLY A 231 -14.86 -3.06 -18.52
C GLY A 231 -15.72 -3.30 -19.77
N HIS A 232 -17.03 -3.46 -19.59
CA HIS A 232 -18.00 -3.61 -20.69
C HIS A 232 -18.05 -2.37 -21.58
N ALA A 233 -18.15 -1.18 -21.01
CA ALA A 233 -18.17 0.08 -21.76
C ALA A 233 -16.87 0.28 -22.58
N GLY A 234 -15.72 -0.15 -22.05
CA GLY A 234 -14.42 -0.12 -22.73
C GLY A 234 -14.30 -1.10 -23.92
N GLY A 235 -15.32 -1.93 -24.16
CA GLY A 235 -15.37 -2.92 -25.22
C GLY A 235 -14.60 -4.20 -24.89
N TYR A 236 -14.64 -4.66 -23.63
CA TYR A 236 -14.27 -6.03 -23.24
C TYR A 236 -15.44 -6.71 -22.53
N LEU A 237 -15.50 -8.04 -22.67
CA LEU A 237 -16.57 -8.94 -22.25
C LEU A 237 -17.87 -8.69 -23.02
#